data_AF-A0A1Y4BC10-F1
#
_entry.id   AF-A0A1Y4BC10-F1
#
_cell.length_a   1.000
_cell.length_b   1.000
_cell.length_c   1.000
_cell.angle_alpha   90.00
_cell.angle_beta   90.00
_cell.angle_gamma   90.00
#
_symmetry.space_group_name_H-M   'P 1'
#
loop_
_entity.id
_entity.type
_entity.pdbx_description
1 polymer ?
#
loop_
_entity_poly.entity_id
_entity_poly.type
_entity_poly.pdbx_seq_one_letter_code
_entity_poly.pdbx_strand_id
1 'polypeptide(L)'
;MREPRFEDYRDARDFFAAVREASREAERTRLTLLQMEAREGARAQAYAERVSVGGERDRMAQTDARIDYEERMRERIDEDYALLDLACRALYGEDSGKGGLDVLMGSSVADCMSFRYVDARPWEEVAALTGYSAKQCQRLCAVGLDACDFFGWANLVGGAGGAEG
;
A
#
# COMPACT_ATOMS: atom_id res chain seq x y z
N MET A 1 14.85 10.31 -8.06
CA MET A 1 14.00 10.02 -6.90
C MET A 1 14.78 9.11 -5.96
N ARG A 2 14.69 9.31 -4.64
CA ARG A 2 15.39 8.47 -3.65
C ARG A 2 14.42 7.37 -3.22
N GLU A 3 14.80 6.11 -3.42
CA GLU A 3 14.02 4.98 -2.89
C GLU A 3 13.93 5.06 -1.37
N PRO A 4 12.75 4.78 -0.76
CA PRO A 4 12.60 4.75 0.68
C PRO A 4 13.49 3.66 1.27
N ARG A 5 14.01 3.91 2.47
CA ARG A 5 14.81 2.94 3.22
C ARG A 5 14.30 2.82 4.64
N PHE A 6 14.56 1.68 5.27
CA PHE A 6 14.10 1.46 6.64
C PHE A 6 14.70 2.46 7.64
N GLU A 7 15.91 2.96 7.39
CA GLU A 7 16.60 3.93 8.24
C GLU A 7 16.01 5.34 8.16
N ASP A 8 15.08 5.59 7.24
CA ASP A 8 14.35 6.86 7.15
C ASP A 8 13.29 7.00 8.26
N TYR A 9 13.02 5.93 9.01
CA TYR A 9 11.98 5.83 10.04
C TYR A 9 12.58 5.62 11.43
N ARG A 10 11.89 6.11 12.47
CA ARG A 10 12.38 5.99 13.85
C ARG A 10 12.42 4.53 14.33
N ASP A 11 11.35 3.79 14.06
CA ASP A 11 11.11 2.42 14.52
C ASP A 11 10.10 1.72 13.59
N ALA A 12 9.83 0.45 13.82
CA ALA A 12 8.89 -0.32 13.02
C ALA A 12 7.47 0.25 13.04
N ARG A 13 7.04 0.86 14.14
CA ARG A 13 5.68 1.43 14.24
C ARG A 13 5.55 2.66 13.35
N ASP A 14 6.56 3.52 13.34
CA ASP A 14 6.66 4.68 12.47
C ASP A 14 6.68 4.27 10.99
N PHE A 15 7.51 3.29 10.65
CA PHE A 15 7.59 2.71 9.30
C PHE A 15 6.24 2.17 8.81
N PHE A 16 5.61 1.24 9.55
CA PHE A 16 4.35 0.64 9.13
C PHE A 16 3.16 1.63 9.18
N ALA A 17 3.23 2.68 10.00
CA ALA A 17 2.27 3.78 9.95
C ALA A 17 2.40 4.56 8.63
N ALA A 18 3.62 4.87 8.19
CA ALA A 18 3.86 5.52 6.90
C ALA A 18 3.39 4.64 5.71
N VAL A 19 3.71 3.34 5.74
CA VAL A 19 3.22 2.35 4.74
C VAL A 19 1.70 2.39 4.62
N ARG A 20 1.01 2.46 5.75
CA ARG A 20 -0.46 2.50 5.76
C ARG A 20 -1.03 3.78 5.18
N GLU A 21 -0.41 4.93 5.47
CA GLU A 21 -0.87 6.19 4.88
C GLU A 21 -0.58 6.25 3.38
N ALA A 22 0.57 5.72 2.93
CA ALA A 22 0.89 5.53 1.51
C ALA A 22 -0.14 4.63 0.79
N SER A 23 -0.47 3.46 1.37
CA SER A 23 -1.53 2.57 0.84
C SER A 23 -2.85 3.31 0.63
N ARG A 24 -3.25 4.14 1.61
CA ARG A 24 -4.48 4.93 1.54
C ARG A 24 -4.42 6.04 0.51
N GLU A 25 -3.26 6.67 0.32
CA GLU A 25 -3.05 7.71 -0.68
C GLU A 25 -3.07 7.12 -2.10
N ALA A 26 -2.39 6.00 -2.31
CA ALA A 26 -2.38 5.24 -3.55
C ALA A 26 -3.82 4.84 -3.95
N GLU A 27 -4.60 4.28 -3.02
CA GLU A 27 -6.00 3.90 -3.30
C GLU A 27 -6.89 5.12 -3.58
N ARG A 28 -6.74 6.22 -2.82
CA ARG A 28 -7.48 7.47 -3.10
C ARG A 28 -7.16 8.03 -4.47
N THR A 29 -5.89 7.98 -4.86
CA THR A 29 -5.43 8.45 -6.17
C THR A 29 -5.99 7.58 -7.29
N ARG A 30 -5.92 6.25 -7.13
CA ARG A 30 -6.52 5.28 -8.06
C ARG A 30 -8.02 5.51 -8.24
N LEU A 31 -8.78 5.64 -7.15
CA LEU A 31 -10.22 5.89 -7.21
C LEU A 31 -10.55 7.22 -7.89
N THR A 32 -9.74 8.26 -7.68
CA THR A 32 -9.91 9.55 -8.35
C THR A 32 -9.74 9.42 -9.86
N LEU A 33 -8.69 8.72 -10.31
CA LEU A 33 -8.44 8.46 -11.73
C LEU A 33 -9.59 7.68 -12.38
N LEU A 34 -10.06 6.60 -11.73
CA LEU A 34 -11.20 5.81 -12.20
C LEU A 34 -12.48 6.65 -12.31
N GLN A 35 -12.71 7.58 -11.38
CA GLN A 35 -13.85 8.50 -11.44
C GLN A 35 -13.73 9.52 -12.58
N MET A 36 -12.51 10.00 -12.87
CA MET A 36 -12.26 10.90 -14.00
C MET A 36 -12.51 10.17 -15.32
N GLU A 37 -11.97 8.96 -15.48
CA GLU A 37 -12.19 8.10 -16.65
C GLU A 37 -13.67 7.76 -16.86
N ALA A 38 -14.40 7.41 -15.79
CA ALA A 38 -15.82 7.13 -15.88
C ALA A 38 -16.65 8.35 -16.35
N ARG A 39 -16.26 9.57 -15.95
CA ARG A 39 -16.92 10.81 -16.40
C ARG A 39 -16.65 11.11 -17.87
N GLU A 40 -15.45 10.80 -18.37
CA GLU A 40 -15.11 10.87 -19.80
C GLU A 40 -16.02 9.92 -20.60
N GLY A 41 -16.14 8.65 -20.17
CA GLY A 41 -16.94 7.63 -20.84
C GLY A 41 -18.45 7.89 -20.82
N ALA A 42 -19.02 8.29 -19.68
CA ALA A 42 -20.46 8.53 -19.53
C ALA A 42 -20.97 9.69 -20.39
N ARG A 43 -20.17 10.74 -20.60
CA ARG A 43 -20.55 11.89 -21.44
C ARG A 43 -20.28 11.68 -22.92
N ALA A 44 -19.30 10.86 -23.28
CA ALA A 44 -19.10 10.44 -24.67
C ALA A 44 -20.36 9.73 -25.22
N GLN A 45 -21.02 8.90 -24.40
CA GLN A 45 -22.29 8.26 -24.75
C GLN A 45 -23.44 9.27 -24.86
N ALA A 46 -23.56 10.23 -23.94
CA ALA A 46 -24.60 11.26 -23.99
C ALA A 46 -24.49 12.21 -25.19
N TYR A 47 -23.28 12.49 -25.68
CA TYR A 47 -23.06 13.32 -26.87
C TYR A 47 -23.37 12.60 -28.18
N ALA A 48 -23.29 11.27 -28.23
CA ALA A 48 -23.67 10.50 -29.42
C ALA A 48 -25.18 10.67 -29.74
N GLU A 49 -26.01 10.97 -28.73
CA GLU A 49 -27.44 11.26 -28.87
C GLU A 49 -27.76 12.73 -29.21
N ARG A 50 -26.82 13.67 -29.10
CA ARG A 50 -27.06 15.11 -29.37
C ARG A 50 -25.88 15.74 -30.12
N VAL A 51 -25.99 15.76 -31.46
CA VAL A 51 -25.09 16.54 -32.32
C VAL A 51 -25.31 18.03 -32.05
N SER A 52 -24.44 18.62 -31.23
CA SER A 52 -24.33 20.07 -31.05
C SER A 52 -22.86 20.49 -31.13
N VAL A 53 -22.62 21.61 -31.81
CA VAL A 53 -21.31 22.12 -32.28
C VAL A 53 -20.38 22.59 -31.13
N GLY A 54 -20.75 22.38 -29.86
CA GLY A 54 -19.95 22.78 -28.69
C GLY A 54 -19.20 21.65 -27.95
N GLY A 55 -19.41 20.38 -28.31
CA GLY A 55 -19.01 19.24 -27.47
C GLY A 55 -17.57 18.72 -27.58
N GLU A 56 -16.83 19.04 -28.64
CA GLU A 56 -15.47 18.51 -28.83
C GLU A 56 -14.43 19.23 -27.95
N ARG A 57 -14.57 20.54 -27.74
CA ARG A 57 -13.68 21.31 -26.85
C ARG A 57 -13.77 20.84 -25.40
N ASP A 58 -14.98 20.55 -24.91
CA ASP A 58 -15.20 20.10 -23.54
C ASP A 58 -14.66 18.69 -23.28
N ARG A 59 -14.58 17.82 -24.30
CA ARG A 59 -13.97 16.48 -24.17
C ARG A 59 -12.46 16.58 -24.06
N MET A 60 -11.81 17.33 -24.95
CA MET A 60 -10.35 17.52 -24.89
C MET A 60 -9.93 18.12 -23.55
N ALA A 61 -10.63 19.14 -23.05
CA ALA A 61 -10.32 19.74 -21.76
C ALA A 61 -10.43 18.77 -20.56
N GLN A 62 -11.32 17.77 -20.61
CA GLN A 62 -11.47 16.77 -19.56
C GLN A 62 -10.35 15.72 -19.61
N THR A 63 -10.02 15.25 -20.82
CA THR A 63 -8.89 14.34 -21.02
C THR A 63 -7.57 15.00 -20.64
N ASP A 64 -7.35 16.26 -21.04
CA ASP A 64 -6.17 17.04 -20.66
C ASP A 64 -6.08 17.18 -19.13
N ALA A 65 -7.19 17.46 -18.44
CA ALA A 65 -7.22 17.54 -16.98
C ALA A 65 -6.90 16.20 -16.28
N ARG A 66 -7.28 15.05 -16.87
CA ARG A 66 -6.87 13.73 -16.35
C ARG A 66 -5.39 13.48 -16.58
N ILE A 67 -4.88 13.77 -17.78
CA ILE A 67 -3.45 13.63 -18.09
C ILE A 67 -2.60 14.51 -17.14
N ASP A 68 -2.99 15.77 -16.95
CA ASP A 68 -2.31 16.68 -16.01
C ASP A 68 -2.39 16.20 -14.55
N TYR A 69 -3.47 15.51 -14.17
CA TYR A 69 -3.59 14.92 -12.84
C TYR A 69 -2.72 13.66 -12.70
N GLU A 70 -2.71 12.79 -13.71
CA GLU A 70 -1.84 11.60 -13.76
C GLU A 70 -0.38 11.99 -13.70
N GLU A 71 0.07 12.96 -14.51
CA GLU A 71 1.46 13.43 -14.50
C GLU A 71 1.86 14.00 -13.14
N ARG A 72 0.98 14.80 -12.51
CA ARG A 72 1.24 15.34 -11.16
C ARG A 72 1.29 14.26 -10.07
N MET A 73 0.49 13.21 -10.20
CA MET A 73 0.42 12.16 -9.17
C MET A 73 1.42 11.03 -9.40
N ARG A 74 1.96 10.89 -10.61
CA ARG A 74 2.85 9.78 -10.98
C ARG A 74 4.01 9.60 -10.01
N GLU A 75 4.73 10.67 -9.72
CA GLU A 75 5.86 10.62 -8.79
C GLU A 75 5.44 10.15 -7.39
N ARG A 76 4.30 10.64 -6.89
CA ARG A 76 3.78 10.26 -5.56
C ARG A 76 3.33 8.81 -5.52
N ILE A 77 2.69 8.33 -6.59
CA ILE A 77 2.27 6.93 -6.73
C ILE A 77 3.50 6.01 -6.72
N ASP A 78 4.55 6.38 -7.46
CA ASP A 78 5.78 5.60 -7.52
C ASP A 78 6.47 5.54 -6.14
N GLU A 79 6.47 6.64 -5.38
CA GLU A 79 6.96 6.68 -3.99
C GLU A 79 6.13 5.79 -3.05
N ASP A 80 4.80 5.87 -3.14
CA ASP A 80 3.88 5.05 -2.35
C ASP A 80 4.12 3.56 -2.60
N TYR A 81 4.20 3.15 -3.88
CA TYR A 81 4.46 1.74 -4.24
C TYR A 81 5.84 1.26 -3.81
N ALA A 82 6.88 2.11 -3.90
CA ALA A 82 8.20 1.76 -3.39
C ALA A 82 8.18 1.49 -1.87
N LEU A 83 7.36 2.23 -1.12
CA LEU A 83 7.18 2.02 0.31
C LEU A 83 6.41 0.72 0.60
N LEU A 84 5.37 0.41 -0.19
CA LEU A 84 4.64 -0.86 -0.10
C LEU A 84 5.54 -2.07 -0.40
N ASP A 85 6.36 -1.99 -1.45
CA ASP A 85 7.32 -3.04 -1.81
C ASP A 85 8.34 -3.27 -0.69
N LEU A 86 8.84 -2.19 -0.07
CA LEU A 86 9.74 -2.30 1.06
C LEU A 86 9.08 -3.00 2.26
N ALA A 87 7.80 -2.72 2.52
CA ALA A 87 7.04 -3.40 3.56
C ALA A 87 6.82 -4.88 3.25
N CYS A 88 6.54 -5.23 1.99
CA CYS A 88 6.44 -6.62 1.55
C CYS A 88 7.74 -7.39 1.77
N ARG A 89 8.90 -6.77 1.51
CA ARG A 89 10.21 -7.39 1.81
C ARG A 89 10.41 -7.63 3.30
N ALA A 90 9.97 -6.71 4.16
CA ALA A 90 10.01 -6.92 5.60
C ALA A 90 9.09 -8.09 6.03
N LEU A 91 7.89 -8.18 5.46
CA LEU A 91 6.93 -9.21 5.87
C LEU A 91 7.29 -10.61 5.34
N TYR A 92 7.82 -10.70 4.11
CA TYR A 92 7.94 -11.97 3.39
C TYR A 92 9.34 -12.26 2.81
N GLY A 93 10.32 -11.37 3.03
CA GLY A 93 11.69 -11.47 2.51
C GLY A 93 11.86 -10.91 1.09
N GLU A 94 13.10 -10.84 0.59
CA GLU A 94 13.37 -10.48 -0.82
C GLU A 94 12.86 -11.54 -1.80
N ASP A 95 13.04 -12.80 -1.45
CA ASP A 95 12.46 -13.96 -2.11
C ASP A 95 11.32 -14.49 -1.24
N SER A 96 10.08 -14.48 -1.75
CA SER A 96 8.91 -14.96 -1.01
C SER A 96 9.17 -16.30 -0.32
N GLY A 97 9.05 -16.31 1.01
CA GLY A 97 9.17 -17.51 1.83
C GLY A 97 10.60 -17.90 2.23
N LYS A 98 11.60 -17.05 1.97
CA LYS A 98 12.99 -17.25 2.41
C LYS A 98 13.47 -16.26 3.46
N GLY A 99 12.61 -15.34 3.89
CA GLY A 99 12.92 -14.37 4.92
C GLY A 99 11.69 -13.61 5.37
N GLY A 100 11.93 -12.47 6.02
CA GLY A 100 10.89 -11.64 6.58
C GLY A 100 10.27 -12.21 7.85
N LEU A 101 9.28 -11.47 8.33
CA LEU A 101 8.54 -11.80 9.54
C LEU A 101 7.79 -13.14 9.44
N ASP A 102 7.40 -13.55 8.23
CA ASP A 102 6.78 -14.85 7.96
C ASP A 102 7.66 -16.02 8.41
N VAL A 103 8.94 -16.01 8.04
CA VAL A 103 9.89 -17.07 8.44
C VAL A 103 10.21 -17.01 9.93
N LEU A 104 10.34 -15.81 10.50
CA LEU A 104 10.79 -15.63 11.89
C LEU A 104 9.69 -15.80 12.94
N MET A 105 8.46 -15.39 12.63
CA MET A 105 7.34 -15.32 13.58
C MET A 105 6.12 -16.11 13.12
N GLY A 106 6.12 -16.61 11.88
CA GLY A 106 5.02 -17.36 11.27
C GLY A 106 4.02 -16.48 10.51
N SER A 107 3.38 -17.08 9.51
CA SER A 107 2.47 -16.39 8.57
C SER A 107 1.33 -15.65 9.24
N SER A 108 0.82 -16.16 10.37
CA SER A 108 -0.25 -15.48 11.11
C SER A 108 0.12 -14.04 11.54
N VAL A 109 1.39 -13.78 11.84
CA VAL A 109 1.87 -12.44 12.19
C VAL A 109 2.05 -11.61 10.92
N ALA A 110 2.75 -12.16 9.92
CA ALA A 110 3.04 -11.48 8.67
C ALA A 110 1.76 -11.06 7.92
N ASP A 111 0.80 -11.98 7.76
CA ASP A 111 -0.48 -11.73 7.08
C ASP A 111 -1.33 -10.71 7.83
N CYS A 112 -1.35 -10.78 9.17
CA CYS A 112 -2.09 -9.81 9.95
C CYS A 112 -1.54 -8.39 9.78
N MET A 113 -0.20 -8.25 9.73
CA MET A 113 0.44 -6.97 9.46
C MET A 113 0.25 -6.52 8.01
N SER A 114 0.33 -7.44 7.05
CA SER A 114 0.06 -7.17 5.63
C SER A 114 -1.35 -6.59 5.45
N PHE A 115 -2.39 -7.28 5.92
CA PHE A 115 -3.76 -6.77 5.82
C PHE A 115 -3.95 -5.44 6.56
N ARG A 116 -3.27 -5.27 7.71
CA ARG A 116 -3.46 -4.09 8.55
C ARG A 116 -2.80 -2.84 7.96
N TYR A 117 -1.59 -2.98 7.44
CA TYR A 117 -0.73 -1.86 7.07
C TYR A 117 -0.56 -1.74 5.56
N VAL A 118 -0.30 -2.83 4.83
CA VAL A 118 -0.13 -2.82 3.37
C VAL A 118 -1.49 -2.65 2.67
N ASP A 119 -2.50 -3.43 3.06
CA ASP A 119 -3.87 -3.28 2.53
C ASP A 119 -4.69 -2.22 3.27
N ALA A 120 -4.10 -1.59 4.30
CA ALA A 120 -4.70 -0.56 5.14
C ALA A 120 -6.09 -0.89 5.75
N ARG A 121 -6.43 -2.18 5.91
CA ARG A 121 -7.76 -2.63 6.34
C ARG A 121 -8.10 -2.23 7.78
N PRO A 122 -9.39 -2.00 8.08
CA PRO A 122 -9.86 -1.87 9.45
C PRO A 122 -9.77 -3.23 10.19
N TRP A 123 -9.69 -3.19 11.52
CA TRP A 123 -9.50 -4.39 12.33
C TRP A 123 -10.60 -5.45 12.16
N GLU A 124 -11.84 -5.03 11.92
CA GLU A 124 -12.96 -5.94 11.67
C GLU A 124 -12.74 -6.78 10.40
N GLU A 125 -12.22 -6.18 9.33
CA GLU A 125 -11.90 -6.88 8.09
C GLU A 125 -10.67 -7.77 8.25
N VAL A 126 -9.63 -7.30 8.95
CA VAL A 126 -8.45 -8.13 9.25
C VAL A 126 -8.85 -9.38 10.04
N ALA A 127 -9.73 -9.22 11.03
CA ALA A 127 -10.29 -10.32 11.81
C ALA A 127 -11.05 -11.32 10.92
N ALA A 128 -11.91 -10.82 10.03
CA ALA A 128 -12.65 -11.66 9.08
C ALA A 128 -11.72 -12.44 8.12
N LEU A 129 -10.66 -11.81 7.61
CA LEU A 129 -9.71 -12.42 6.68
C LEU A 129 -8.83 -13.48 7.35
N THR A 130 -8.44 -13.27 8.61
CA THR A 130 -7.52 -14.16 9.34
C THR A 130 -8.23 -15.23 10.17
N GLY A 131 -9.54 -15.07 10.42
CA GLY A 131 -10.30 -15.96 11.30
C GLY A 131 -10.04 -15.72 12.80
N TYR A 132 -9.28 -14.68 13.16
CA TYR A 132 -9.03 -14.30 14.56
C TYR A 132 -9.96 -13.19 15.03
N SER A 133 -10.00 -12.94 16.35
CA SER A 133 -10.63 -11.73 16.88
C SER A 133 -9.79 -10.48 16.61
N ALA A 134 -10.43 -9.31 16.47
CA ALA A 134 -9.73 -8.03 16.30
C ALA A 134 -8.67 -7.77 17.39
N LYS A 135 -8.94 -8.16 18.64
CA LYS A 135 -7.98 -8.03 19.75
C LYS A 135 -6.76 -8.94 19.59
N GLN A 136 -6.94 -10.13 19.04
CA GLN A 136 -5.84 -11.04 18.74
C GLN A 136 -5.02 -10.52 17.56
N CYS A 137 -5.65 -10.02 16.50
CA CYS A 137 -4.97 -9.36 15.39
C CYS A 137 -4.10 -8.17 15.86
N GLN A 138 -4.64 -7.32 16.74
CA GLN A 138 -3.88 -6.22 17.35
C GLN A 138 -2.64 -6.71 18.11
N ARG A 139 -2.78 -7.81 18.86
CA ARG A 139 -1.65 -8.41 19.59
C ARG A 139 -0.61 -8.98 18.63
N LEU A 140 -1.02 -9.69 17.58
CA LEU A 140 -0.13 -10.23 16.55
C LEU A 140 0.65 -9.10 15.86
N CYS A 141 -0.02 -8.02 15.47
CA CYS A 141 0.65 -6.84 14.92
C CYS A 141 1.62 -6.21 15.92
N ALA A 142 1.25 -6.10 17.20
CA ALA A 142 2.13 -5.51 18.21
C ALA A 142 3.41 -6.32 18.39
N VAL A 143 3.32 -7.66 18.51
CA VAL A 143 4.52 -8.51 18.63
C VAL A 143 5.34 -8.54 17.35
N GLY A 144 4.70 -8.40 16.18
CA GLY A 144 5.39 -8.31 14.90
C GLY A 144 6.22 -7.03 14.78
N LEU A 145 5.67 -5.88 15.20
CA LEU A 145 6.40 -4.61 15.25
C LEU A 145 7.58 -4.69 16.21
N ASP A 146 7.37 -5.22 17.41
CA ASP A 146 8.44 -5.37 18.40
C ASP A 146 9.53 -6.35 17.89
N ALA A 147 9.16 -7.39 17.14
CA ALA A 147 10.09 -8.31 16.49
C ALA A 147 10.92 -7.62 15.39
N CYS A 148 10.32 -6.73 14.59
CA CYS A 148 11.05 -5.96 13.59
C CYS A 148 12.17 -5.13 14.23
N ASP A 149 11.86 -4.43 15.32
CA ASP A 149 12.84 -3.64 16.05
C ASP A 149 13.90 -4.52 16.74
N PHE A 150 13.51 -5.68 17.26
CA PHE A 150 14.41 -6.62 17.94
C PHE A 150 15.43 -7.25 16.98
N PHE A 151 14.99 -7.78 15.83
CA PHE A 151 15.89 -8.41 14.87
C PHE A 151 16.70 -7.40 14.07
N GLY A 152 16.14 -6.21 13.86
CA GLY A 152 16.66 -5.23 12.89
C GLY A 152 16.38 -5.64 11.45
N TRP A 153 16.26 -4.65 10.58
CA TRP A 153 15.76 -4.82 9.21
C TRP A 153 16.56 -5.79 8.35
N ALA A 154 17.90 -5.76 8.42
CA ALA A 154 18.74 -6.63 7.62
C ALA A 154 18.56 -8.12 7.97
N ASN A 155 18.53 -8.45 9.27
CA ASN A 155 18.34 -9.82 9.73
C ASN A 155 16.92 -10.32 9.44
N LEU A 156 15.94 -9.42 9.61
CA LEU A 156 14.54 -9.71 9.35
C LEU A 156 14.32 -10.03 7.87
N VAL A 157 14.77 -9.17 6.95
CA VAL A 157 14.63 -9.41 5.50
C VAL A 157 15.41 -10.66 5.06
N GLY A 158 16.60 -10.88 5.62
CA GLY A 158 17.43 -12.06 5.32
C GLY A 158 16.97 -13.37 5.97
N GLY A 159 15.95 -13.36 6.83
CA GLY A 159 15.47 -14.55 7.53
C GLY A 159 16.45 -15.15 8.54
N ALA A 160 17.47 -14.39 8.94
CA ALA A 160 18.44 -14.82 9.93
C ALA A 160 17.87 -14.56 11.34
N GLY A 161 17.21 -15.57 11.91
CA GLY A 161 16.81 -15.53 13.32
C GLY A 161 18.05 -15.41 14.18
N GLY A 162 18.30 -14.22 14.72
CA GLY A 162 19.46 -13.94 15.55
C GLY A 162 19.42 -14.76 16.83
N ALA A 163 20.04 -15.94 16.81
CA ALA A 163 20.54 -16.61 17.98
C ALA A 163 22.06 -16.42 18.02
N GLU A 164 22.50 -15.20 18.35
CA GLU A 164 23.81 -15.04 18.99
C GLU A 164 23.57 -14.93 20.50
N GLY A 165 23.69 -16.08 21.17
CA GLY A 165 23.59 -16.27 22.61
C GLY A 165 24.12 -17.64 23.00
#